data_AF-A0A971TWP1-F1
#
_entry.id   AF-A0A971TWP1-F1
#
_cell.length_a   1.000
_cell.length_b   1.000
_cell.length_c   1.000
_cell.angle_alpha   90.00
_cell.angle_beta   90.00
_cell.angle_gamma   90.00
#
_symmetry.space_group_name_H-M   'P 1'
#
loop_
_entity.id
_entity.type
_entity.pdbx_description
1 polymer ?
#
loop_
_entity_poly.entity_id
_entity_poly.type
_entity_poly.pdbx_seq_one_letter_code
_entity_poly.pdbx_strand_id
1 'polypeptide(L)' 'MKSWEFRSQMFNLACINIHQIYAWQPGFDSNNLTRWIKKGYIKRLRQGYFAIFEHLLFNKTKSSMILLFGEFVNSLAN' A
#
# COMPACT_ATOMS: atom_id res chain seq x y z
N MET A 1 -5.85 -6.34 22.21
CA MET A 1 -5.38 -5.12 21.53
C MET A 1 -6.61 -4.29 21.15
N LYS A 2 -6.67 -3.04 21.60
CA LYS A 2 -7.76 -2.13 21.26
C LYS A 2 -7.57 -1.56 19.84
N SER A 3 -8.64 -1.10 19.22
CA SER A 3 -8.63 -0.62 17.82
C SER A 3 -7.68 0.56 17.56
N TRP A 4 -7.48 1.46 18.54
CA TRP A 4 -6.54 2.58 18.39
C TRP A 4 -5.08 2.12 18.44
N GLU A 5 -4.74 1.20 19.35
CA GLU A 5 -3.36 0.69 19.53
C GLU A 5 -2.90 -0.01 18.25
N PHE A 6 -3.80 -0.79 17.65
CA PHE A 6 -3.58 -1.42 16.36
C PHE A 6 -3.28 -0.40 15.27
N ARG A 7 -4.11 0.66 15.15
CA ARG A 7 -3.91 1.71 14.15
C ARG A 7 -2.56 2.42 14.32
N SER A 8 -2.15 2.71 15.55
CA SER A 8 -0.87 3.37 15.83
C SER A 8 0.33 2.49 15.45
N GLN A 9 0.26 1.19 15.76
CA GLN A 9 1.31 0.24 15.38
C GLN A 9 1.36 0.04 13.85
N MET A 10 0.20 -0.02 13.19
CA MET A 10 0.08 -0.15 11.74
C MET A 10 0.66 1.05 10.99
N PHE A 11 0.53 2.27 11.54
CA PHE A 11 1.11 3.47 10.95
C PHE A 11 2.65 3.39 10.91
N ASN A 12 3.27 2.90 11.99
CA ASN A 12 4.71 2.66 12.03
C ASN A 12 5.18 1.54 11.08
N LEU A 13 4.28 0.66 10.65
CA LEU A 13 4.56 -0.44 9.73
C LEU A 13 4.22 -0.12 8.27
N ALA A 14 3.92 1.15 7.95
CA ALA A 14 3.51 1.59 6.63
C ALA A 14 2.31 0.80 6.06
N CYS A 15 1.30 0.53 6.89
CA CYS A 15 0.07 -0.16 6.47
C CYS A 15 -1.03 0.83 6.05
N ILE A 16 -1.78 0.49 5.00
CA ILE A 16 -2.89 1.25 4.43
C ILE A 16 -4.18 0.44 4.45
N ASN A 17 -5.29 1.09 4.76
CA ASN A 17 -6.64 0.52 4.65
C ASN A 17 -7.29 0.96 3.33
N ILE A 18 -8.00 0.05 2.65
CA ILE A 18 -8.80 0.37 1.46
C ILE A 18 -9.78 1.52 1.67
N HIS A 19 -10.39 1.64 2.86
CA HIS A 19 -11.29 2.74 3.17
C HIS A 19 -10.58 4.10 3.23
N GLN A 20 -9.30 4.13 3.62
CA GLN A 20 -8.50 5.37 3.57
C GLN A 20 -8.19 5.74 2.13
N ILE A 21 -7.91 4.75 1.27
CA ILE A 21 -7.69 4.96 -0.16
C ILE A 21 -8.95 5.55 -0.80
N TYR A 22 -10.13 4.99 -0.54
CA TYR A 22 -11.39 5.55 -1.04
C TYR A 22 -11.71 6.94 -0.48
N ALA A 23 -11.33 7.23 0.77
CA ALA A 23 -11.50 8.56 1.34
C ALA A 23 -10.59 9.60 0.65
N TRP A 24 -9.40 9.20 0.20
CA TRP A 24 -8.47 10.07 -0.52
C TRP A 24 -8.77 10.17 -2.01
N GLN A 25 -9.20 9.07 -2.63
CA GLN A 25 -9.56 8.97 -4.03
C GLN A 25 -10.85 8.15 -4.17
N PRO A 26 -12.04 8.80 -4.14
CA PRO A 26 -13.32 8.12 -4.25
C PRO A 26 -13.50 7.33 -5.56
N GLY A 27 -12.80 7.73 -6.63
CA GLY A 27 -12.81 7.04 -7.93
C GLY A 27 -11.85 5.86 -8.05
N PHE A 28 -11.16 5.47 -6.97
CA PHE A 28 -10.10 4.47 -7.02
C PHE A 28 -10.61 3.10 -7.49
N ASP A 29 -9.98 2.53 -8.53
CA ASP A 29 -10.28 1.17 -8.98
C ASP A 29 -9.60 0.12 -8.09
N SER A 30 -10.42 -0.65 -7.36
CA SER A 30 -9.96 -1.77 -6.53
C SER A 30 -9.14 -2.84 -7.28
N ASN A 31 -9.26 -2.94 -8.61
CA ASN A 31 -8.42 -3.82 -9.43
C ASN A 31 -6.93 -3.43 -9.33
N ASN A 32 -6.63 -2.15 -9.07
CA ASN A 32 -5.26 -1.69 -8.88
C ASN A 32 -4.63 -2.35 -7.64
N LEU A 33 -5.37 -2.64 -6.58
CA LEU A 33 -4.84 -3.39 -5.43
C LEU A 33 -4.40 -4.80 -5.84
N THR A 34 -5.19 -5.49 -6.67
CA THR A 34 -4.82 -6.80 -7.20
C THR A 34 -3.56 -6.72 -8.07
N ARG A 35 -3.42 -5.67 -8.89
CA ARG A 35 -2.20 -5.42 -9.67
C ARG A 35 -1.01 -5.14 -8.77
N TRP A 36 -1.17 -4.32 -7.74
CA TRP A 36 -0.10 -3.97 -6.79
C TRP A 36 0.35 -5.18 -5.98
N ILE A 37 -0.55 -6.09 -5.59
CA ILE A 37 -0.19 -7.37 -4.94
C ILE A 37 0.63 -8.23 -5.91
N LYS A 38 0.19 -8.38 -7.16
CA LYS A 38 0.91 -9.18 -8.17
C LYS A 38 2.30 -8.62 -8.46
N LYS A 39 2.45 -7.29 -8.50
CA LYS A 39 3.74 -6.62 -8.69
C LYS A 39 4.61 -6.57 -7.42
N GLY A 40 4.07 -6.96 -6.26
CA GLY A 40 4.78 -7.00 -4.98
C GLY A 40 4.90 -5.64 -4.28
N TYR A 41 4.09 -4.64 -4.63
CA TYR A 41 4.14 -3.30 -4.02
C TYR A 41 3.52 -3.29 -2.64
N ILE A 42 2.48 -4.11 -2.48
CA ILE A 42 1.74 -4.26 -1.25
C ILE A 42 1.48 -5.73 -0.96
N LYS A 43 1.24 -6.06 0.29
CA LYS A 43 0.72 -7.37 0.68
C LYS A 43 -0.58 -7.24 1.41
N ARG A 44 -1.55 -8.03 0.96
CA ARG A 44 -2.87 -8.11 1.58
C ARG A 44 -2.73 -8.67 2.99
N LEU A 45 -3.21 -7.89 3.94
CA LEU A 45 -3.45 -8.29 5.32
C LEU A 45 -4.93 -8.65 5.50
N ARG A 46 -5.33 -9.00 6.72
CA ARG A 46 -6.75 -9.28 7.04
C ARG A 46 -7.58 -8.00 6.96
N GLN A 47 -8.89 -8.14 6.69
CA GLN A 47 -9.89 -7.06 6.77
C GLN A 47 -9.64 -5.83 5.87
N GLY A 48 -9.08 -6.01 4.68
CA GLY A 48 -8.91 -4.88 3.74
C GLY A 48 -7.75 -3.94 4.07
N TYR A 49 -6.85 -4.37 4.97
CA TYR A 49 -5.57 -3.73 5.21
C TYR A 49 -4.51 -4.29 4.25
N PHE A 50 -3.54 -3.46 3.92
CA PHE A 50 -2.41 -3.77 3.06
C PHE A 50 -1.13 -3.21 3.68
N ALA A 51 -0.09 -4.02 3.78
CA ALA A 51 1.24 -3.52 4.14
C ALA A 51 1.91 -2.97 2.89
N ILE A 52 2.40 -1.73 2.93
CA ILE A 52 3.30 -1.21 1.89
C ILE A 52 4.62 -1.93 2.06
N PHE A 53 5.10 -2.55 0.99
CA PHE A 53 6.29 -3.38 1.04
C PHE A 53 7.55 -2.56 0.78
N GLU A 54 7.74 -1.46 1.51
CA GLU A 54 9.05 -0.81 1.54
C GLU A 54 10.12 -1.77 2.07
N HIS A 55 9.77 -2.66 3.01
CA HIS A 55 10.71 -3.64 3.57
C HIS A 55 11.04 -4.85 2.67
N LEU A 56 10.30 -5.12 1.59
CA LEU A 56 10.72 -6.12 0.58
C LEU A 56 11.62 -5.50 -0.50
N LEU A 57 11.66 -4.17 -0.58
CA LEU A 57 12.51 -3.45 -1.52
C LEU A 57 13.97 -3.37 -1.05
N PHE A 58 14.31 -3.88 0.14
CA PHE A 58 15.70 -3.94 0.64
C PHE A 58 16.65 -4.71 -0.30
N ASN A 59 16.13 -5.64 -1.12
CA ASN A 59 16.91 -6.35 -2.14
C ASN A 59 16.77 -5.77 -3.56
N LYS A 60 16.15 -4.60 -3.72
CA LYS A 60 15.95 -3.92 -5.01
C LYS A 60 16.92 -2.75 -5.13
N THR A 61 17.36 -2.44 -6.35
CA THR A 61 18.22 -1.27 -6.59
C THR A 61 17.44 0.03 -6.37
N LYS A 62 18.14 1.10 -5.99
CA LYS A 62 17.56 2.46 -5.84
C LYS A 62 16.73 2.89 -7.05
N SER A 63 17.20 2.59 -8.26
CA SER A 63 16.50 2.93 -9.51
C SER A 63 15.18 2.16 -9.68
N SER A 64 15.14 0.88 -9.31
CA SER A 64 13.90 0.10 -9.32
C SER A 64 12.90 0.64 -8.28
N MET A 65 13.36 1.05 -7.09
CA MET A 65 12.48 1.63 -6.07
C MET A 65 11.78 2.91 -6.53
N ILE A 66 12.50 3.81 -7.18
CA ILE A 66 11.93 5.08 -7.67
C ILE A 66 10.85 4.81 -8.72
N LEU A 67 11.07 3.87 -9.64
CA LEU A 67 10.09 3.49 -10.65
C LEU A 67 8.84 2.86 -10.01
N LEU A 68 9.01 1.97 -9.03
CA LEU A 68 7.92 1.32 -8.31
C LEU A 68 7.07 2.34 -7.54
N PHE A 69 7.72 3.31 -6.90
CA PHE A 69 7.03 4.38 -6.17
C PHE A 69 6.31 5.34 -7.14
N GLY A 70 6.93 5.68 -8.27
CA GLY A 70 6.30 6.48 -9.33
C GLY A 70 5.07 5.79 -9.93
N GLU A 71 5.15 4.49 -10.23
CA GLU A 71 4.00 3.70 -10.69
C GLU A 71 2.88 3.65 -9.64
N PHE A 72 3.24 3.45 -8.37
CA PHE A 72 2.29 3.47 -7.25
C PHE A 72 1.57 4.82 -7.14
N VAL A 73 2.31 5.94 -7.13
CA VAL A 73 1.75 7.29 -7.06
C VAL A 73 0.88 7.60 -8.29
N ASN A 74 1.33 7.27 -9.50
CA ASN A 74 0.55 7.47 -10.73
C ASN A 74 -0.75 6.67 -10.73
N SER A 75 -0.76 5.47 -10.14
CA SER A 75 -1.97 4.66 -10.02
C SER A 75 -2.97 5.14 -8.95
N LEU A 76 -2.62 6.15 -8.16
CA LEU A 76 -3.55 6.88 -7.29
C LEU A 76 -4.15 8.11 -7.98
N ALA A 77 -3.49 8.65 -9.01
CA ALA A 77 -3.88 9.88 -9.70
C ALA A 77 -4.84 9.68 -10.89
N ASN A 78 -5.01 8.45 -11.36
CA ASN A 78 -5.98 8.04 -12.40
C ASN A 78 -7.21 7.38 -11.77
#